data_AF-A0A1E3V5N0-F1
#
_entry.id   AF-A0A1E3V5N0-F1
#
_cell.length_a   1.000
_cell.length_b   1.000
_cell.length_c   1.000
_cell.angle_alpha   90.00
_cell.angle_beta   90.00
_cell.angle_gamma   90.00
#
_symmetry.space_group_name_H-M   'P 1'
#
loop_
_entity.id
_entity.type
_entity.pdbx_description
1 polymer ?
#
loop_
_entity_poly.entity_id
_entity_poly.type
_entity_poly.pdbx_seq_one_letter_code
_entity_poly.pdbx_strand_id
1 'polypeptide(L)' 'MPTPDKPRNGTKVRLMYDLFHQKGGATLAELNKATGWTAFSYINDVQNIAARYGGTPHWAGEGQARRFWIKK' A
#
# COMPACT_ATOMS: atom_id res chain seq x y z
N MET A 1 -12.68 5.80 -18.44
CA MET A 1 -13.19 4.96 -17.33
C MET A 1 -12.93 5.72 -16.04
N PRO A 2 -13.93 6.05 -15.22
CA PRO A 2 -13.65 6.50 -13.86
C PRO A 2 -13.06 5.30 -13.13
N THR A 3 -11.75 5.32 -12.88
CA THR A 3 -11.18 4.38 -11.90
C THR A 3 -11.87 4.67 -10.57
N PRO A 4 -12.32 3.64 -9.83
CA PRO A 4 -12.89 3.85 -8.51
C PRO A 4 -11.92 4.67 -7.67
N ASP A 5 -12.38 5.65 -6.88
CA ASP A 5 -11.49 6.42 -5.99
C ASP A 5 -10.77 5.54 -4.96
N LYS A 6 -11.37 4.38 -4.64
CA LYS A 6 -10.90 3.43 -3.62
C LYS A 6 -11.21 1.98 -4.01
N PRO A 7 -10.42 0.99 -3.53
CA PRO A 7 -10.73 -0.43 -3.69
C PRO A 7 -12.03 -0.87 -2.98
N ARG A 8 -12.54 -2.06 -3.30
CA ARG A 8 -13.72 -2.65 -2.64
C ARG A 8 -13.40 -3.08 -1.20
N ASN A 9 -14.31 -2.79 -0.27
CA ASN A 9 -14.18 -3.19 1.14
C ASN A 9 -14.05 -4.72 1.31
N GLY A 10 -13.29 -5.14 2.32
CA GLY A 10 -13.03 -6.55 2.63
C GLY A 10 -11.96 -7.22 1.76
N THR A 11 -11.32 -6.49 0.84
CA THR A 11 -10.23 -7.03 0.01
C THR A 11 -8.85 -6.73 0.59
N LYS A 12 -7.87 -7.59 0.30
CA LYS A 12 -6.46 -7.34 0.64
C LYS A 12 -5.93 -6.04 0.03
N VAL A 13 -6.38 -5.68 -1.17
CA VAL A 13 -6.03 -4.41 -1.84
C VAL A 13 -6.57 -3.21 -1.06
N ARG A 14 -7.78 -3.31 -0.49
CA ARG A 14 -8.33 -2.26 0.39
C ARG A 14 -7.47 -2.05 1.62
N LEU A 15 -7.08 -3.13 2.28
CA LEU A 15 -6.21 -3.09 3.45
C LEU A 15 -4.88 -2.39 3.14
N MET A 16 -4.21 -2.78 2.04
CA MET A 16 -2.98 -2.14 1.59
C MET A 16 -3.19 -0.67 1.23
N TYR A 17 -4.28 -0.34 0.54
CA TYR A 17 -4.62 1.04 0.20
C TYR A 17 -4.73 1.90 1.46
N ASP A 18 -5.47 1.43 2.47
CA ASP A 18 -5.66 2.18 3.72
C ASP A 18 -4.33 2.33 4.48
N LEU A 19 -3.50 1.27 4.51
CA LEU A 19 -2.16 1.30 5.12
C LEU A 19 -1.19 2.25 4.39
N PHE A 20 -1.24 2.33 3.07
CA PHE A 20 -0.38 3.25 2.31
C PHE A 20 -0.81 4.72 2.44
N HIS A 21 -2.10 4.98 2.71
CA HIS A 21 -2.65 6.33 2.85
C HIS A 21 -2.72 6.82 4.31
N GLN A 22 -2.42 5.98 5.30
CA GLN A 22 -2.38 6.42 6.69
C GLN A 22 -1.26 7.44 6.92
N LYS A 23 -1.36 8.23 8.00
CA LYS A 23 -0.36 9.24 8.34
C LYS A 23 1.01 8.59 8.55
N GLY A 24 1.95 8.87 7.65
CA GLY A 24 3.29 8.28 7.64
C GLY A 24 3.39 6.92 6.95
N GLY A 25 2.34 6.39 6.33
CA GLY A 25 2.37 5.09 5.64
C GLY A 25 2.54 3.89 6.55
N ALA A 26 2.91 2.75 5.98
CA ALA A 26 3.07 1.48 6.67
C ALA A 26 4.45 0.87 6.43
N THR A 27 5.00 0.25 7.46
CA THR A 27 6.24 -0.53 7.40
C THR A 27 6.01 -1.91 6.78
N LEU A 28 7.08 -2.54 6.32
CA LEU A 28 7.07 -3.90 5.80
C LEU A 28 6.52 -4.88 6.84
N ALA A 29 6.89 -4.71 8.12
CA ALA A 29 6.37 -5.52 9.22
C ALA A 29 4.86 -5.38 9.39
N GLU A 30 4.34 -4.15 9.36
CA GLU A 30 2.91 -3.87 9.48
C GLU A 30 2.13 -4.45 8.30
N LEU A 31 2.66 -4.29 7.08
CA LEU A 31 2.06 -4.85 5.87
C LEU A 31 2.06 -6.39 5.88
N ASN A 32 3.16 -7.01 6.31
CA ASN A 32 3.25 -8.46 6.46
C ASN A 32 2.27 -8.99 7.48
N LYS A 33 2.19 -8.34 8.66
CA LYS A 33 1.22 -8.71 9.69
C LYS A 33 -0.21 -8.58 9.18
N ALA A 34 -0.52 -7.49 8.50
CA ALA A 34 -1.88 -7.20 8.04
C ALA A 34 -2.31 -8.14 6.89
N THR A 35 -1.40 -8.48 5.99
CA THR A 35 -1.69 -9.33 4.82
C THR A 35 -1.41 -10.82 5.05
N GLY A 36 -0.96 -11.21 6.24
CA GLY A 36 -0.62 -12.59 6.57
C GLY A 36 0.63 -13.10 5.84
N TRP A 37 1.60 -12.22 5.53
CA TRP A 37 2.88 -12.57 4.89
C TRP A 37 2.74 -13.15 3.48
N THR A 38 1.61 -12.88 2.80
CA THR A 38 1.29 -13.44 1.49
C THR A 38 1.59 -12.48 0.32
N ALA A 39 2.28 -11.37 0.55
CA ALA A 39 2.60 -10.42 -0.53
C ALA A 39 3.87 -10.84 -1.27
N PHE A 40 3.81 -10.82 -2.60
CA PHE A 40 4.96 -11.11 -3.44
C PHE A 40 5.94 -9.91 -3.51
N SER A 41 5.42 -8.68 -3.61
CA SER A 41 6.23 -7.46 -3.60
C SER A 41 5.39 -6.22 -3.23
N TYR A 42 5.65 -5.63 -2.08
CA TYR A 42 4.96 -4.39 -1.66
C TYR A 42 5.36 -3.15 -2.47
N ILE A 43 6.52 -3.17 -3.14
CA ILE A 43 6.91 -2.10 -4.07
C ILE A 43 5.95 -2.08 -5.26
N ASN A 44 5.66 -3.26 -5.82
CA ASN A 44 4.70 -3.37 -6.92
C ASN A 44 3.30 -3.04 -6.45
N ASP A 45 2.91 -3.48 -5.25
CA ASP A 45 1.59 -3.18 -4.68
C ASP A 45 1.39 -1.67 -4.51
N VAL A 46 2.34 -0.95 -3.92
CA VAL A 46 2.21 0.51 -3.73
C VAL A 46 2.15 1.26 -5.06
N GLN A 47 2.95 0.84 -6.05
CA GLN A 47 2.93 1.42 -7.39
C GLN A 47 1.59 1.18 -8.10
N ASN A 48 1.09 -0.06 -8.08
CA ASN A 48 -0.17 -0.43 -8.70
C ASN A 48 -1.36 0.29 -8.06
N ILE A 49 -1.35 0.42 -6.74
CA ILE A 49 -2.39 1.12 -6.00
C ILE A 49 -2.35 2.62 -6.32
N ALA A 50 -1.18 3.25 -6.32
CA ALA A 50 -1.04 4.66 -6.70
C ALA A 50 -1.48 4.91 -8.15
N ALA A 51 -1.11 4.04 -9.09
CA ALA A 51 -1.51 4.16 -10.49
C ALA A 51 -3.03 4.02 -10.70
N ARG A 52 -3.68 3.11 -9.96
CA ARG A 52 -5.13 2.86 -10.09
C ARG A 52 -6.00 3.88 -9.36
N TYR A 53 -5.57 4.31 -8.17
CA TYR A 53 -6.39 5.10 -7.24
C TYR A 53 -5.87 6.54 -7.04
N GLY A 54 -4.83 6.91 -7.78
CA GLY A 54 -4.19 8.22 -7.75
C GLY A 54 -3.16 8.38 -6.63
N GLY A 55 -2.24 9.33 -6.84
CA GLY A 55 -1.14 9.66 -5.94
C GLY A 55 0.22 9.19 -6.46
N THR A 56 1.27 9.52 -5.71
CA THR A 56 2.65 9.16 -5.99
C THR A 56 3.11 8.13 -4.95
N PRO A 57 3.56 6.95 -5.38
CA PRO A 57 4.07 5.93 -4.47
C PRO A 57 5.45 6.33 -3.97
N HIS A 58 5.72 6.05 -2.71
CA HIS A 58 7.02 6.26 -2.08
C HIS A 58 7.37 5.08 -1.18
N TRP A 59 8.66 4.82 -1.08
CA TRP A 59 9.20 3.87 -0.12
C TRP A 59 10.58 4.32 0.35
N ALA A 60 10.89 4.05 1.62
CA ALA A 60 12.18 4.40 2.20
C ALA A 60 12.58 3.41 3.30
N GLY A 61 13.89 3.26 3.50
CA GLY A 61 14.46 2.34 4.48
C GLY A 61 14.60 0.91 3.98
N GLU A 62 14.96 0.01 4.90
CA GLU A 62 15.37 -1.36 4.60
C GLU A 62 14.78 -2.37 5.58
N GLY A 63 14.79 -3.65 5.17
CA GLY A 63 14.27 -4.75 5.97
C GLY A 63 12.83 -4.52 6.44
N GLN A 64 12.52 -5.00 7.65
CA GLN A 64 11.19 -4.90 8.25
C GLN A 64 10.76 -3.46 8.57
N ALA A 65 11.72 -2.53 8.68
CA ALA A 65 11.48 -1.11 8.94
C ALA A 65 11.20 -0.31 7.65
N ARG A 66 11.40 -0.91 6.47
CA ARG A 66 11.10 -0.25 5.19
C ARG A 66 9.65 0.21 5.18
N ARG A 67 9.43 1.48 4.89
CA ARG A 67 8.13 2.16 4.93
C ARG A 67 7.63 2.43 3.53
N PHE A 68 6.33 2.34 3.34
CA PHE A 68 5.61 2.52 2.08
C PHE A 68 4.44 3.47 2.29
N TRP A 69 4.30 4.46 1.42
CA TRP A 69 3.19 5.41 1.49
C TRP A 69 2.82 5.93 0.11
N ILE A 70 1.60 6.47 0.00
CA ILE A 70 1.12 7.16 -1.20
C ILE A 70 0.79 8.60 -0.81
N LYS A 71 1.35 9.56 -1.54
CA LYS A 71 1.08 11.00 -1.37
C LYS A 71 0.22 11.48 -2.54
N LYS A 72 -0.90 12.14 -2.26
CA LYS A 72 -1.68 12.83 -3.30
C LYS A 72 -1.15 14.23 -3.55
#